data_AF-A0A1T5J6M0-F1
#
_entry.id   AF-A0A1T5J6M0-F1
#
_cell.length_a   1.000
_cell.length_b   1.000
_cell.length_c   1.000
_cell.angle_alpha   90.00
_cell.angle_beta   90.00
_cell.angle_gamma   90.00
#
_symmetry.space_group_name_H-M   'P 1'
#
loop_
_entity.id
_entity.type
_entity.pdbx_description
1 polymer ?
#
loop_
_entity_poly.entity_id
_entity_poly.type
_entity_poly.pdbx_seq_one_letter_code
_entity_poly.pdbx_strand_id
1 'polypeptide(L)'
;MALEHDYFGLIEEQPGGGLYWSESVEVGDQYVDLSMSVPRGEGVSDEDLDIAAALLQALEGLDLRAREDMLSAVDDRESDVSVFVVQAVEEYGDGIEDLFVDHSGDLDVDLIRSLVLTRVAVHPSASSDTEAFVDLEFALDPDSSDLALLVSLSRSVTPVSITIVE
;
A
#
# COMPACT_ATOMS: atom_id res chain seq x y z
N MET A 1 26.30 2.66 -10.16
CA MET A 1 26.76 2.25 -8.82
C MET A 1 25.76 1.21 -8.33
N ALA A 2 26.18 0.20 -7.58
CA ALA A 2 25.25 -0.77 -7.03
C ALA A 2 25.42 -0.80 -5.52
N LEU A 3 24.32 -0.84 -4.79
CA LEU A 3 24.28 -0.90 -3.33
C LEU A 3 23.93 -2.33 -2.93
N GLU A 4 24.63 -2.89 -1.96
CA GLU A 4 24.36 -4.22 -1.43
C GLU A 4 23.71 -4.08 -0.06
N HIS A 5 22.59 -4.77 0.16
CA HIS A 5 21.85 -4.79 1.42
C HIS A 5 21.41 -6.21 1.75
N ASP A 6 21.36 -6.58 3.03
CA ASP A 6 21.09 -7.96 3.45
C ASP A 6 19.70 -8.46 3.00
N TYR A 7 18.71 -7.58 3.01
CA TYR A 7 17.34 -7.90 2.55
C TYR A 7 17.15 -7.72 1.04
N PHE A 8 17.57 -6.57 0.48
CA PHE A 8 17.31 -6.23 -0.92
C PHE A 8 18.32 -6.86 -1.90
N GLY A 9 19.38 -7.47 -1.39
CA GLY A 9 20.50 -7.95 -2.18
C GLY A 9 21.17 -6.80 -2.93
N LEU A 10 21.40 -6.99 -4.23
CA LEU A 10 22.00 -5.98 -5.09
C LEU A 10 20.92 -5.03 -5.62
N ILE A 11 20.99 -3.77 -5.23
CA ILE A 11 20.11 -2.70 -5.70
C ILE A 11 20.76 -2.02 -6.90
N GLU A 12 20.07 -2.06 -8.04
CA GLU A 12 20.56 -1.52 -9.30
C GLU A 12 20.21 -0.02 -9.44
N GLU A 13 21.19 0.75 -9.91
CA GLU A 13 20.95 2.13 -10.35
C GLU A 13 20.28 2.09 -11.73
N GLN A 14 19.07 2.63 -11.81
CA GLN A 14 18.28 2.69 -13.03
C GLN A 14 18.89 3.67 -14.05
N PRO A 15 18.59 3.51 -15.36
CA PRO A 15 18.89 4.52 -16.38
C PRO A 15 18.23 5.86 -16.03
N GLY A 16 18.99 6.77 -15.43
CA GLY A 16 18.44 8.00 -14.84
C GLY A 16 19.02 8.34 -13.47
N GLY A 17 19.70 7.41 -12.81
CA GLY A 17 20.47 7.65 -11.58
C GLY A 17 19.69 7.58 -10.28
N GLY A 18 18.48 7.00 -10.30
CA GLY A 18 17.75 6.58 -9.09
C GLY A 18 18.01 5.10 -8.79
N LEU A 19 17.60 4.64 -7.61
CA LEU A 19 17.66 3.22 -7.22
C LEU A 19 16.29 2.59 -7.34
N TYR A 20 16.26 1.32 -7.75
CA TYR A 20 15.03 0.54 -7.80
C TYR A 20 15.28 -0.91 -7.41
N TRP A 21 14.34 -1.49 -6.68
CA TRP A 21 14.27 -2.91 -6.38
C TRP A 21 12.80 -3.34 -6.40
N SER A 22 12.54 -4.58 -6.78
CA SER A 22 11.20 -5.16 -6.75
C SER A 22 11.24 -6.67 -6.58
N GLU A 23 10.24 -7.21 -5.90
CA GLU A 23 10.03 -8.64 -5.70
C GLU A 23 8.55 -8.92 -5.48
N SER A 24 8.04 -10.04 -5.99
CA SER A 24 6.68 -10.49 -5.69
C SER A 24 6.74 -11.59 -4.62
N VAL A 25 5.98 -11.43 -3.54
CA VAL A 25 5.96 -12.35 -2.40
C VAL A 25 4.55 -12.92 -2.16
N GLU A 26 4.48 -14.12 -1.59
CA GLU A 26 3.22 -14.73 -1.17
C GLU A 26 2.92 -14.37 0.29
N VAL A 27 1.75 -13.80 0.56
CA VAL A 27 1.29 -13.37 1.88
C VAL A 27 -0.07 -13.99 2.13
N GLY A 28 -0.15 -14.98 3.02
CA GLY A 28 -1.37 -15.77 3.17
C GLY A 28 -1.70 -16.48 1.84
N ASP A 29 -2.85 -16.15 1.26
CA ASP A 29 -3.34 -16.72 -0.01
C ASP A 29 -3.23 -15.74 -1.21
N GLN A 30 -2.55 -14.60 -1.05
CA GLN A 30 -2.40 -13.56 -2.09
C GLN A 30 -0.93 -13.33 -2.47
N TYR A 31 -0.70 -12.85 -3.69
CA TYR A 31 0.60 -12.36 -4.14
C TYR A 31 0.63 -10.83 -4.01
N VAL A 32 1.68 -10.31 -3.39
CA VAL A 32 1.88 -8.87 -3.19
C VAL A 32 3.16 -8.44 -3.90
N ASP A 33 3.06 -7.42 -4.76
CA ASP A 33 4.22 -6.83 -5.42
C ASP A 33 4.90 -5.82 -4.49
N LEU A 34 6.13 -6.11 -4.10
CA LEU A 34 6.97 -5.23 -3.31
C LEU A 34 7.88 -4.43 -4.24
N SER A 35 8.03 -3.15 -3.94
CA SER A 35 9.00 -2.30 -4.64
C SER A 35 9.65 -1.30 -3.71
N MET A 36 10.89 -0.94 -4.01
CA MET A 36 11.62 0.14 -3.37
C MET A 36 12.10 1.10 -4.44
N SER A 37 11.96 2.39 -4.21
CA SER A 37 12.49 3.42 -5.11
C SER A 37 13.16 4.56 -4.35
N VAL A 38 14.29 5.03 -4.89
CA VAL A 38 14.97 6.24 -4.42
C VAL A 38 15.18 7.18 -5.61
N PRO A 39 14.62 8.40 -5.58
CA PRO A 39 14.78 9.36 -6.66
C PRO A 39 16.24 9.74 -6.92
N ARG A 40 16.53 10.16 -8.15
CA ARG A 40 17.87 10.61 -8.52
C ARG A 40 18.29 11.81 -7.67
N GLY A 41 19.46 11.71 -7.04
CA GLY A 41 20.07 12.81 -6.29
C GLY A 41 19.62 12.88 -4.84
N GLU A 42 18.70 12.01 -4.44
CA GLU A 42 18.40 11.76 -3.03
C GLU A 42 19.36 10.70 -2.48
N GLY A 43 19.79 10.92 -1.24
CA GLY A 43 20.59 9.94 -0.51
C GLY A 43 19.66 8.98 0.22
N VAL A 44 20.10 7.74 0.34
CA VAL A 44 19.50 6.75 1.25
C VAL A 44 20.59 6.28 2.20
N SER A 45 20.29 6.20 3.49
CA SER A 45 21.19 5.64 4.48
C SER A 45 20.93 4.14 4.68
N ASP A 46 21.93 3.40 5.16
CA ASP A 46 21.75 1.99 5.53
C ASP A 46 20.63 1.82 6.58
N GLU A 47 20.49 2.77 7.50
CA GLU A 47 19.40 2.77 8.49
C GLU A 47 18.02 2.88 7.85
N ASP A 48 17.86 3.70 6.80
CA ASP A 48 16.58 3.82 6.11
C ASP A 48 16.24 2.55 5.33
N LEU A 49 17.25 1.86 4.80
CA LEU A 49 17.09 0.54 4.17
C LEU A 49 16.74 -0.55 5.18
N ASP A 50 17.37 -0.54 6.35
CA ASP A 50 17.04 -1.46 7.44
C ASP A 50 15.58 -1.28 7.88
N ILE A 51 15.11 -0.04 7.96
CA ILE A 51 13.71 0.27 8.30
C ILE A 51 12.77 -0.19 7.19
N ALA A 52 13.07 0.12 5.93
CA ALA A 52 12.28 -0.34 4.79
C ALA A 52 12.18 -1.88 4.77
N ALA A 53 13.30 -2.57 4.98
CA ALA A 53 13.32 -4.02 5.08
C ALA A 53 12.52 -4.55 6.28
N ALA A 54 12.59 -3.88 7.44
CA ALA A 54 11.81 -4.26 8.61
C ALA A 54 10.30 -4.08 8.38
N LEU A 55 9.89 -3.01 7.68
CA LEU A 55 8.51 -2.76 7.30
C LEU A 55 7.99 -3.83 6.33
N LEU A 56 8.74 -4.16 5.29
CA LEU A 56 8.38 -5.23 4.35
C LEU A 56 8.30 -6.60 5.01
N GLN A 57 9.17 -6.88 6.00
CA GLN A 57 9.08 -8.11 6.80
C GLN A 57 7.88 -8.13 7.75
N ALA A 58 7.33 -6.97 8.10
CA ALA A 58 6.16 -6.80 8.97
C ALA A 58 4.86 -6.55 8.17
N LEU A 59 4.81 -7.03 6.93
CA LEU A 59 3.74 -6.73 5.96
C LEU A 59 2.32 -7.01 6.47
N GLU A 60 2.10 -8.14 7.15
CA GLU A 60 0.78 -8.45 7.74
C GLU A 60 0.34 -7.40 8.78
N GLY A 61 1.29 -6.84 9.53
CA GLY A 61 1.02 -5.78 10.49
C GLY A 61 0.74 -4.44 9.80
N LEU A 62 1.40 -4.16 8.68
CA LEU A 62 1.12 -2.97 7.87
C LEU A 62 -0.24 -3.03 7.18
N ASP A 63 -0.59 -4.20 6.62
CA ASP A 63 -1.92 -4.45 6.04
C ASP A 63 -3.01 -4.17 7.07
N LEU A 64 -2.90 -4.77 8.26
CA LEU A 64 -3.86 -4.55 9.35
C LEU A 64 -3.95 -3.06 9.71
N ARG A 65 -2.81 -2.38 9.84
CA ARG A 65 -2.76 -0.96 10.21
C ARG A 65 -3.43 -0.08 9.16
N ALA A 66 -3.16 -0.32 7.88
CA ALA A 66 -3.77 0.41 6.78
C ALA A 66 -5.29 0.22 6.75
N ARG A 67 -5.78 -1.00 7.01
CA ARG A 67 -7.22 -1.28 7.11
C ARG A 67 -7.87 -0.55 8.29
N GLU A 68 -7.21 -0.50 9.45
CA GLU A 68 -7.70 0.29 10.58
C GLU A 68 -7.83 1.78 10.24
N ASP A 69 -6.84 2.34 9.53
CA ASP A 69 -6.86 3.74 9.12
C ASP A 69 -7.95 4.00 8.07
N MET A 70 -8.17 3.09 7.11
CA MET A 70 -9.30 3.16 6.16
C MET A 70 -10.66 3.10 6.88
N LEU A 71 -10.84 2.14 7.77
CA LEU A 71 -12.08 2.00 8.56
C LEU A 71 -12.34 3.23 9.43
N SER A 72 -11.29 3.89 9.94
CA SER A 72 -11.46 5.14 10.69
C SER A 72 -11.84 6.33 9.80
N ALA A 73 -11.54 6.28 8.50
CA ALA A 73 -11.84 7.34 7.55
C ALA A 73 -13.22 7.19 6.89
N VAL A 74 -13.80 5.99 6.88
CA VAL A 74 -15.04 5.69 6.14
C VAL A 74 -16.26 6.51 6.61
N ASP A 75 -16.32 6.85 7.90
CA ASP A 75 -17.39 7.69 8.47
C ASP A 75 -17.30 9.17 8.04
N ASP A 76 -16.15 9.61 7.53
CA ASP A 76 -15.96 10.95 6.99
C ASP A 76 -16.35 10.99 5.50
N ARG A 77 -17.48 11.66 5.22
CA ARG A 77 -18.04 11.80 3.86
C ARG A 77 -17.19 12.61 2.89
N GLU A 78 -16.19 13.33 3.40
CA GLU A 78 -15.23 14.06 2.56
C GLU A 78 -13.96 13.23 2.30
N SER A 79 -13.85 12.03 2.90
CA SER A 79 -12.70 11.15 2.68
C SER A 79 -12.76 10.41 1.35
N ASP A 80 -11.59 10.16 0.77
CA ASP A 80 -11.44 9.32 -0.41
C ASP A 80 -11.91 7.87 -0.16
N VAL A 81 -11.87 7.37 1.08
CA VAL A 81 -12.40 6.04 1.42
C VAL A 81 -13.91 5.99 1.22
N SER A 82 -14.65 6.99 1.71
CA SER A 82 -16.10 7.05 1.52
C SER A 82 -16.49 7.18 0.04
N VAL A 83 -15.69 7.93 -0.74
CA VAL A 83 -15.89 8.08 -2.19
C VAL A 83 -15.61 6.76 -2.90
N PHE A 84 -14.55 6.04 -2.52
CA PHE A 84 -14.21 4.73 -3.07
C PHE A 84 -15.34 3.72 -2.85
N VAL A 85 -15.90 3.66 -1.64
CA VAL A 85 -17.04 2.78 -1.34
C VAL A 85 -18.21 3.06 -2.28
N VAL A 86 -18.55 4.33 -2.49
CA VAL A 86 -19.62 4.71 -3.43
C VAL A 86 -19.29 4.27 -4.85
N GLN A 87 -18.07 4.53 -5.33
CA GLN A 87 -17.65 4.14 -6.69
C GLN A 87 -17.69 2.62 -6.90
N ALA A 88 -17.19 1.84 -5.94
CA ALA A 88 -17.26 0.39 -5.99
C ALA A 88 -18.71 -0.11 -6.03
N VAL A 89 -19.60 0.45 -5.20
CA VAL A 89 -21.04 0.10 -5.22
C VAL A 89 -21.68 0.46 -6.56
N GLU A 90 -21.32 1.58 -7.17
CA GLU A 90 -21.81 1.97 -8.49
C GLU A 90 -21.30 1.05 -9.61
N GLU A 91 -20.06 0.59 -9.51
CA GLU A 91 -19.41 -0.29 -10.48
C GLU A 91 -19.98 -1.72 -10.45
N TYR A 92 -20.06 -2.31 -9.25
CA TYR A 92 -20.45 -3.72 -9.08
C TYR A 92 -21.96 -3.91 -8.83
N GLY A 93 -22.66 -2.86 -8.38
CA GLY A 93 -24.10 -2.90 -8.10
C GLY A 93 -24.48 -4.03 -7.13
N ASP A 94 -25.54 -4.77 -7.48
CA ASP A 94 -26.05 -5.88 -6.66
C ASP A 94 -25.06 -7.06 -6.54
N GLY A 95 -24.02 -7.12 -7.38
CA GLY A 95 -23.01 -8.17 -7.37
C GLY A 95 -21.85 -7.94 -6.40
N ILE A 96 -21.77 -6.77 -5.76
CA ILE A 96 -20.64 -6.43 -4.88
C ILE A 96 -20.54 -7.37 -3.68
N GLU A 97 -21.67 -7.84 -3.15
CA GLU A 97 -21.70 -8.72 -1.98
C GLU A 97 -21.05 -10.08 -2.28
N ASP A 98 -21.01 -10.52 -3.53
CA ASP A 98 -20.34 -11.76 -3.93
C ASP A 98 -18.80 -11.66 -3.83
N LEU A 99 -18.26 -10.43 -3.75
CA LEU A 99 -16.82 -10.16 -3.58
C LEU A 99 -16.42 -10.12 -2.11
N PHE A 100 -17.37 -10.12 -1.17
CA PHE A 100 -17.05 -9.96 0.24
C PHE A 100 -16.50 -11.25 0.86
N VAL A 101 -15.45 -11.11 1.68
CA VAL A 101 -14.83 -12.23 2.40
C VAL A 101 -15.55 -12.55 3.71
N ASP A 102 -16.30 -11.58 4.26
CA ASP A 102 -17.12 -11.72 5.45
C ASP A 102 -18.34 -10.81 5.36
N HIS A 103 -19.41 -11.15 6.09
CA HIS A 103 -20.66 -10.39 6.11
C HIS A 103 -21.00 -10.01 7.56
N SER A 104 -20.60 -8.81 7.96
CA SER A 104 -20.97 -8.24 9.25
C SER A 104 -22.32 -7.52 9.22
N GLY A 105 -22.81 -7.19 8.02
CA GLY A 105 -24.04 -6.43 7.80
C GLY A 105 -23.81 -4.91 7.72
N ASP A 106 -22.54 -4.50 7.69
CA ASP A 106 -22.12 -3.13 7.41
C ASP A 106 -21.32 -3.16 6.10
N LEU A 107 -21.93 -2.64 5.03
CA LEU A 107 -21.38 -2.73 3.67
C LEU A 107 -19.99 -2.10 3.59
N ASP A 108 -19.80 -0.96 4.22
CA ASP A 108 -18.56 -0.18 4.16
C ASP A 108 -17.42 -0.96 4.83
N VAL A 109 -17.71 -1.56 5.99
CA VAL A 109 -16.77 -2.41 6.74
C VAL A 109 -16.46 -3.69 5.97
N ASP A 110 -17.48 -4.36 5.45
CA ASP A 110 -17.34 -5.62 4.72
C ASP A 110 -16.52 -5.41 3.44
N LEU A 111 -16.73 -4.30 2.73
CA LEU A 111 -15.96 -3.91 1.56
C LEU A 111 -14.48 -3.66 1.90
N ILE A 112 -14.17 -2.83 2.90
CA ILE A 112 -12.77 -2.54 3.27
C ILE A 112 -12.03 -3.81 3.73
N ARG A 113 -12.72 -4.72 4.43
CA ARG A 113 -12.15 -6.01 4.85
C ARG A 113 -11.89 -6.96 3.69
N SER A 114 -12.62 -6.80 2.60
CA SER A 114 -12.53 -7.66 1.42
C SER A 114 -11.49 -7.18 0.40
N LEU A 115 -10.93 -5.98 0.59
CA LEU A 115 -9.85 -5.48 -0.26
C LEU A 115 -8.64 -6.41 -0.23
N VAL A 116 -8.04 -6.61 -1.39
CA VAL A 116 -6.80 -7.35 -1.63
C VAL A 116 -5.65 -6.35 -1.64
N LEU A 117 -4.58 -6.64 -0.90
CA LEU A 117 -3.35 -5.84 -0.95
C LEU A 117 -2.55 -6.26 -2.18
N THR A 118 -2.50 -5.40 -3.20
CA THR A 118 -1.87 -5.72 -4.50
C THR A 118 -0.40 -5.36 -4.50
N ARG A 119 -0.07 -4.21 -3.91
CA ARG A 119 1.27 -3.63 -3.98
C ARG A 119 1.68 -2.93 -2.69
N VAL A 120 2.96 -3.04 -2.36
CA VAL A 120 3.62 -2.20 -1.36
C VAL A 120 4.86 -1.55 -1.97
N ALA A 121 4.93 -0.22 -1.90
CA ALA A 121 6.07 0.57 -2.35
C ALA A 121 6.71 1.28 -1.17
N VAL A 122 8.03 1.10 -0.97
CA VAL A 122 8.80 1.83 0.04
C VAL A 122 9.67 2.91 -0.60
N HIS A 123 9.80 4.03 0.10
CA HIS A 123 10.51 5.24 -0.31
C HIS A 123 11.54 5.65 0.75
N PRO A 124 12.68 4.95 0.85
CA PRO A 124 13.63 5.12 1.94
C PRO A 124 14.30 6.50 2.02
N SER A 125 14.16 7.34 0.98
CA SER A 125 14.65 8.72 1.00
C SER A 125 13.71 9.71 1.68
N ALA A 126 12.47 9.30 2.00
CA ALA A 126 11.53 10.11 2.77
C ALA A 126 12.07 10.35 4.18
N SER A 127 12.25 11.63 4.53
CA SER A 127 12.99 12.03 5.73
C SER A 127 12.11 12.69 6.80
N SER A 128 10.89 13.11 6.43
CA SER A 128 9.93 13.72 7.34
C SER A 128 8.73 12.81 7.61
N ASP A 129 8.09 12.98 8.77
CA ASP A 129 6.84 12.26 9.09
C ASP A 129 5.62 12.71 8.24
N THR A 130 5.79 13.73 7.40
CA THR A 130 4.77 14.20 6.44
C THR A 130 4.95 13.63 5.04
N GLU A 131 6.05 12.93 4.80
CA GLU A 131 6.32 12.25 3.53
C GLU A 131 5.95 10.77 3.64
N ALA A 132 5.38 10.22 2.57
CA ALA A 132 5.11 8.80 2.47
C ALA A 132 6.45 8.05 2.45
N PHE A 133 6.64 7.17 3.43
CA PHE A 133 7.76 6.23 3.47
C PHE A 133 7.34 4.87 2.92
N VAL A 134 6.07 4.51 3.08
CA VAL A 134 5.48 3.32 2.49
C VAL A 134 4.08 3.63 1.96
N ASP A 135 3.80 3.14 0.77
CA ASP A 135 2.48 3.16 0.14
C ASP A 135 1.97 1.73 0.02
N LEU A 136 0.71 1.52 0.37
CA LEU A 136 0.00 0.24 0.26
C LEU A 136 -1.20 0.43 -0.67
N GLU A 137 -1.28 -0.38 -1.73
CA GLU A 137 -2.34 -0.32 -2.72
C GLU A 137 -3.34 -1.46 -2.51
N PHE A 138 -4.62 -1.11 -2.45
CA PHE A 138 -5.70 -2.03 -2.15
C PHE A 138 -6.77 -1.98 -3.23
N ALA A 139 -7.12 -3.13 -3.78
CA ALA A 139 -8.16 -3.26 -4.80
C ALA A 139 -9.20 -4.29 -4.36
N LEU A 140 -10.47 -4.10 -4.77
CA LEU A 140 -11.53 -5.07 -4.45
C LEU A 140 -11.49 -6.29 -5.38
N ASP A 141 -11.35 -6.05 -6.68
CA ASP A 141 -11.21 -7.08 -7.72
C ASP A 141 -10.08 -6.67 -8.69
N PRO A 142 -8.80 -6.90 -8.32
CA PRO A 142 -7.65 -6.44 -9.09
C PRO A 142 -7.54 -7.05 -10.50
N ASP A 143 -8.29 -8.11 -10.80
CA ASP A 143 -8.31 -8.73 -12.12
C ASP A 143 -9.33 -8.08 -13.07
N SER A 144 -10.33 -7.36 -12.53
CA SER A 144 -11.46 -6.82 -13.30
C SER A 144 -11.60 -5.31 -13.25
N SER A 145 -10.99 -4.63 -12.26
CA SER A 145 -11.09 -3.18 -12.07
C SER A 145 -9.75 -2.57 -11.69
N ASP A 146 -9.52 -1.37 -12.19
CA ASP A 146 -8.36 -0.54 -11.87
C ASP A 146 -8.60 0.33 -10.60
N LEU A 147 -9.83 0.33 -10.07
CA LEU A 147 -10.19 1.13 -8.89
C LEU A 147 -9.48 0.60 -7.63
N ALA A 148 -8.61 1.43 -7.06
CA ALA A 148 -7.85 1.09 -5.86
C ALA A 148 -7.73 2.24 -4.85
N LEU A 149 -7.46 1.90 -3.59
CA LEU A 149 -7.07 2.82 -2.54
C LEU A 149 -5.56 2.74 -2.30
N LEU A 150 -4.91 3.88 -2.32
CA LEU A 150 -3.51 4.04 -1.92
C LEU A 150 -3.45 4.60 -0.50
N VAL A 151 -2.92 3.82 0.44
CA VAL A 151 -2.69 4.22 1.82
C VAL A 151 -1.21 4.55 2.01
N SER A 152 -0.92 5.81 2.28
CA SER A 152 0.43 6.31 2.50
C SER A 152 0.72 6.46 3.99
N LEU A 153 1.79 5.84 4.46
CA LEU A 153 2.26 5.91 5.84
C LEU A 153 3.66 6.52 5.92
N SER A 154 3.91 7.26 7.00
CA SER A 154 5.22 7.84 7.28
C SER A 154 6.22 6.77 7.74
N ARG A 155 7.48 7.17 7.91
CA ARG A 155 8.54 6.31 8.47
C ARG A 155 8.17 5.73 9.85
N SER A 156 7.39 6.48 10.62
CA SER A 156 6.90 6.07 11.94
C SER A 156 5.58 5.29 11.87
N VAL A 157 5.16 4.85 10.68
CA VAL A 157 3.91 4.12 10.43
C VAL A 157 2.67 4.92 10.88
N THR A 158 2.75 6.25 10.70
CA THR A 158 1.64 7.17 10.95
C THR A 158 0.96 7.49 9.62
N PRO A 159 -0.38 7.54 9.54
CA PRO A 159 -1.07 7.86 8.30
C PRO A 159 -0.70 9.26 7.79
N VAL A 160 -0.30 9.33 6.52
CA VAL A 160 -0.01 10.58 5.79
C VAL A 160 -1.21 10.95 4.92
N SER A 161 -1.71 10.00 4.14
CA SER A 161 -2.87 10.19 3.26
C SER A 161 -3.51 8.86 2.89
N ILE A 162 -4.78 8.91 2.50
CA ILE A 162 -5.48 7.83 1.81
C ILE A 162 -6.12 8.47 0.59
N THR A 163 -5.86 7.93 -0.61
CA THR A 163 -6.36 8.49 -1.86
C THR A 163 -6.84 7.40 -2.79
N ILE A 164 -7.83 7.70 -3.64
CA ILE A 164 -8.23 6.83 -4.74
C ILE A 164 -7.21 6.93 -5.88
N VAL A 165 -6.91 5.78 -6.50
CA VAL A 165 -6.14 5.68 -7.73
C VAL A 165 -6.93 4.84 -8.76
N GLU A 166 -6.78 5.20 -10.04
CA GLU A 166 -7.44 4.61 -11.22
C GLU A 166 -6.45 4.60 -12.41
#